data_AF-A0A093R6Q6-F1
#
_entry.id   AF-A0A093R6Q6-F1
#
_cell.length_a   1.000
_cell.length_b   1.000
_cell.length_c   1.000
_cell.angle_alpha   90.00
_cell.angle_beta   90.00
_cell.angle_gamma   90.00
#
_symmetry.space_group_name_H-M   'P 1'
#
loop_
_entity.id
_entity.type
_entity.pdbx_description
1 polymer ?
#
loop_
_entity_poly.entity_id
_entity_poly.type
_entity_poly.pdbx_seq_one_letter_code
_entity_poly.pdbx_strand_id
1 'polypeptide(L)'
;SFCVCRKHLQEIPSSSSNVSTSSTWDRDSSKISESQSGTGVPVLKKDKPGNENVLQDLLVSLHCPPQKRQRVKEKGRSFVTVRWPRLFQEPESGATWDVLPDELLLAIFAYLPLNDLLKASLACKRWHRLLFDESLWQTLDLTGTNLVPGVIGQVLSAGVTVFRCPRSCIGSPLFKTRKPLRVQHMDLSNCAVSIADLQSILCQCERLQNLSLEGLVLSDDIIKSIAKNSSLKRLNLCGCSGFSAEALELMLTLCS
;
A
#
# COMPACT_ATOMS: atom_id res chain seq x y z
N SER A 1 -2.30 -25.54 9.24
CA SER A 1 -1.84 -24.25 8.69
C SER A 1 -2.99 -23.60 7.94
N PHE A 2 -3.57 -22.53 8.50
CA PHE A 2 -4.60 -21.74 7.80
C PHE A 2 -3.89 -20.83 6.80
N CYS A 3 -3.97 -21.15 5.51
CA CYS A 3 -3.51 -20.27 4.44
C CYS A 3 -4.69 -19.39 4.03
N VAL A 4 -4.79 -18.18 4.59
CA VAL A 4 -5.74 -17.18 4.12
C VAL A 4 -5.11 -16.50 2.91
N CYS A 5 -5.33 -17.06 1.72
CA CYS A 5 -4.97 -16.40 0.48
C CYS A 5 -5.77 -15.10 0.36
N ARG A 6 -5.07 -13.97 0.38
CA ARG A 6 -5.64 -12.65 0.12
C ARG A 6 -6.36 -12.70 -1.24
N LYS A 7 -7.68 -12.50 -1.26
CA LYS A 7 -8.44 -12.44 -2.51
C LYS A 7 -7.92 -11.27 -3.34
N HIS A 8 -7.74 -11.51 -4.64
CA HIS A 8 -7.30 -10.51 -5.62
C HIS A 8 -8.18 -9.25 -5.48
N LEU A 9 -7.55 -8.09 -5.25
CA LEU A 9 -8.21 -6.79 -5.20
C LEU A 9 -8.71 -6.46 -6.61
N GLN A 10 -9.89 -6.96 -6.98
CA GLN A 10 -10.70 -6.32 -8.01
C GLN A 10 -11.40 -5.14 -7.34
N GLU A 11 -11.15 -3.94 -7.85
CA GLU A 11 -12.05 -2.81 -7.64
C GLU A 11 -13.46 -3.26 -8.04
N ILE A 12 -14.39 -3.19 -7.10
CA ILE A 12 -15.81 -3.40 -7.39
C ILE A 12 -16.20 -2.28 -8.36
N PRO A 13 -16.71 -2.57 -9.58
CA PRO A 13 -17.21 -1.53 -10.45
C PRO A 13 -18.39 -0.86 -9.74
N SER A 14 -18.39 0.45 -9.66
CA SER A 14 -19.56 1.23 -9.29
C SER A 14 -20.68 0.87 -10.27
N SER A 15 -21.65 0.11 -9.78
CA SER A 15 -22.88 -0.21 -10.50
C SER A 15 -23.71 1.07 -10.66
N SER A 16 -23.44 1.85 -11.70
CA SER A 16 -24.41 2.78 -12.28
C SER A 16 -25.40 2.00 -13.15
N SER A 17 -26.24 1.20 -12.50
CA SER A 17 -27.46 0.72 -13.14
C SER A 17 -28.45 1.88 -13.19
N ASN A 18 -28.51 2.55 -14.34
CA ASN A 18 -29.64 3.35 -14.75
C ASN A 18 -30.89 2.44 -14.77
N VAL A 19 -31.74 2.56 -13.75
CA VAL A 19 -33.11 2.06 -13.81
C VAL A 19 -33.96 3.18 -14.39
N SER A 20 -34.29 3.04 -15.68
CA SER A 20 -35.36 3.78 -16.31
C SER A 20 -36.69 3.21 -15.80
N THR A 21 -37.41 3.98 -15.00
CA THR A 21 -38.86 3.80 -14.82
C THR A 21 -39.53 5.16 -14.91
N SER A 22 -40.31 5.32 -15.97
CA SER A 22 -41.28 6.39 -16.14
C SER A 22 -42.38 6.30 -15.09
N SER A 23 -42.75 7.42 -14.49
CA SER A 23 -44.15 7.73 -14.21
C SER A 23 -44.30 9.21 -13.91
N THR A 24 -44.98 9.87 -14.84
CA THR A 24 -45.70 11.14 -14.76
C THR A 24 -46.31 11.45 -13.40
N TRP A 25 -46.28 12.71 -12.99
CA TRP A 25 -47.45 13.50 -12.59
C TRP A 25 -47.14 15.00 -12.62
N ASP A 26 -47.91 15.69 -13.47
CA ASP A 26 -48.02 17.13 -13.58
C ASP A 26 -48.56 17.78 -12.30
N ARG A 27 -48.04 18.96 -11.96
CA ARG A 27 -48.87 20.06 -11.45
C ARG A 27 -48.19 21.42 -11.65
N ASP A 28 -48.69 22.17 -12.61
CA ASP A 28 -48.52 23.61 -12.76
C ASP A 28 -49.11 24.39 -11.57
N SER A 29 -48.44 25.48 -11.16
CA SER A 29 -49.03 26.83 -11.11
C SER A 29 -48.10 27.88 -10.45
N SER A 30 -47.53 28.73 -11.31
CA SER A 30 -47.49 30.20 -11.25
C SER A 30 -47.46 31.00 -9.92
N LYS A 31 -46.38 31.83 -9.83
CA LYS A 31 -46.26 33.26 -9.46
C LYS A 31 -46.35 33.74 -7.99
N ILE A 32 -45.36 34.60 -7.65
CA ILE A 32 -45.38 35.93 -6.94
C ILE A 32 -44.03 36.09 -6.18
N SER A 33 -43.01 36.73 -6.78
CA SER A 33 -42.50 38.12 -6.53
C SER A 33 -42.06 38.33 -5.08
N GLU A 34 -40.79 38.53 -4.72
CA GLU A 34 -39.89 39.71 -4.82
C GLU A 34 -39.04 39.61 -3.53
N SER A 35 -37.80 40.05 -3.33
CA SER A 35 -36.78 40.79 -4.07
C SER A 35 -35.49 40.77 -3.21
N GLN A 36 -34.34 41.11 -3.83
CA GLN A 36 -33.04 41.50 -3.22
C GLN A 36 -32.24 40.34 -2.57
N SER A 37 -30.93 40.16 -2.76
CA SER A 37 -29.83 40.97 -3.31
C SER A 37 -28.59 40.08 -3.39
N GLY A 38 -27.64 40.38 -4.27
CA GLY A 38 -26.23 40.04 -4.02
C GLY A 38 -25.64 38.94 -4.89
N THR A 39 -25.02 39.38 -5.98
CA THR A 39 -23.98 38.73 -6.77
C THR A 39 -23.04 37.84 -5.94
N GLY A 40 -22.88 36.58 -6.35
CA GLY A 40 -21.85 35.70 -5.79
C GLY A 40 -22.02 34.25 -6.22
N VAL A 41 -21.54 33.91 -7.40
CA VAL A 41 -21.33 32.51 -7.82
C VAL A 41 -20.28 31.88 -6.90
N PRO A 42 -20.55 30.81 -6.13
CA PRO A 42 -19.48 29.98 -5.64
C PRO A 42 -19.12 29.02 -6.77
N VAL A 43 -17.97 29.32 -7.37
CA VAL A 43 -17.16 28.43 -8.19
C VAL A 43 -17.23 27.01 -7.63
N LEU A 44 -17.62 26.08 -8.49
CA LEU A 44 -17.43 24.64 -8.33
C LEU A 44 -16.03 24.37 -7.75
N LYS A 45 -15.98 23.99 -6.47
CA LYS A 45 -14.80 23.37 -5.90
C LYS A 45 -14.68 21.99 -6.55
N LYS A 46 -13.89 21.98 -7.62
CA LYS A 46 -13.23 20.80 -8.19
C LYS A 46 -12.71 19.95 -7.03
N ASP A 47 -13.23 18.73 -6.92
CA ASP A 47 -12.78 17.74 -5.96
C ASP A 47 -11.26 17.59 -6.06
N LYS A 48 -10.61 17.72 -4.89
CA LYS A 48 -9.17 17.54 -4.74
C LYS A 48 -8.83 16.07 -4.99
N PRO A 49 -7.71 15.75 -5.66
CA PRO A 49 -7.20 14.38 -5.69
C PRO A 49 -6.70 14.04 -4.29
N GLY A 50 -7.46 13.24 -3.56
CA GLY A 50 -7.12 12.77 -2.24
C GLY A 50 -6.24 11.53 -2.28
N ASN A 51 -5.22 11.53 -1.41
CA ASN A 51 -4.72 10.37 -0.65
C ASN A 51 -3.51 9.53 -1.10
N GLU A 52 -2.77 9.86 -2.15
CA GLU A 52 -1.50 9.15 -2.42
C GLU A 52 -0.44 9.40 -1.34
N ASN A 53 -0.40 10.61 -0.75
CA ASN A 53 0.60 10.96 0.26
C ASN A 53 0.38 10.25 1.61
N VAL A 54 -0.87 9.95 1.97
CA VAL A 54 -1.20 9.31 3.27
C VAL A 54 -0.72 7.87 3.30
N LEU A 55 -0.86 7.11 2.21
CA LEU A 55 -0.34 5.75 2.14
C LEU A 55 1.18 5.73 2.32
N GLN A 56 1.86 6.71 1.72
CA GLN A 56 3.31 6.85 1.77
C GLN A 56 3.79 7.28 3.16
N ASP A 57 3.15 8.26 3.79
CA ASP A 57 3.45 8.69 5.16
C ASP A 57 3.29 7.54 6.15
N LEU A 58 2.24 6.72 5.96
CA LEU A 58 2.01 5.53 6.77
C LEU A 58 3.10 4.48 6.53
N LEU A 59 3.51 4.23 5.28
CA LEU A 59 4.59 3.30 4.93
C LEU A 59 5.97 3.76 5.47
N VAL A 60 6.22 5.06 5.51
CA VAL A 60 7.46 5.65 6.08
C VAL A 60 7.46 5.59 7.61
N SER A 61 6.30 5.78 8.23
CA SER A 61 6.14 5.76 9.70
C SER A 61 6.27 4.37 10.33
N LEU A 62 6.31 3.30 9.53
CA LEU A 62 6.27 1.90 9.98
C LEU A 62 7.46 1.47 10.87
N HIS A 63 8.57 2.21 10.91
CA HIS A 63 9.78 1.78 11.61
C HIS A 63 10.52 2.86 12.41
N CYS A 64 9.89 4.02 12.67
CA CYS A 64 10.38 4.89 13.73
C CYS A 64 9.72 4.47 15.06
N PRO A 65 10.48 4.17 16.13
CA PRO A 65 9.86 4.05 17.45
C PRO A 65 9.09 5.36 17.72
N PRO A 66 7.91 5.31 18.38
CA PRO A 66 7.16 6.52 18.66
C PRO A 66 8.08 7.48 19.42
N GLN A 67 8.47 8.58 18.76
CA GLN A 67 9.28 9.60 19.41
C GLN A 67 8.47 10.11 20.59
N LYS A 68 9.02 9.90 21.78
CA LYS A 68 8.52 10.38 23.05
C LYS A 68 8.23 11.88 22.87
N ARG A 69 6.95 12.26 22.74
CA ARG A 69 6.55 13.67 22.70
C ARG A 69 7.25 14.38 23.86
N GLN A 70 8.18 15.27 23.53
CA GLN A 70 8.91 16.03 24.51
C GLN A 70 7.88 16.95 25.18
N ARG A 71 7.56 16.67 26.44
CA ARG A 71 6.74 17.58 27.25
C ARG A 71 7.48 18.92 27.33
N VAL A 72 6.98 19.91 26.62
CA VAL A 72 7.30 21.31 26.89
C VAL A 72 6.86 21.58 28.33
N LYS A 73 7.85 21.96 29.15
CA LYS A 73 7.70 22.20 30.58
C LYS A 73 7.17 23.63 30.76
N GLU A 74 5.86 23.80 30.61
CA GLU A 74 5.23 25.07 30.97
C GLU A 74 4.98 25.10 32.48
N LYS A 75 5.69 26.03 33.16
CA LYS A 75 5.57 26.28 34.59
C LYS A 75 4.28 27.07 34.84
N GLY A 76 3.46 26.55 35.76
CA GLY A 76 2.60 27.38 36.62
C GLY A 76 1.13 27.39 36.27
N ARG A 77 0.36 26.51 36.90
CA ARG A 77 -0.89 26.80 37.65
C ARG A 77 -1.38 25.51 38.30
N SER A 78 -1.60 25.56 39.59
CA SER A 78 -2.16 24.47 40.40
C SER A 78 -3.59 24.18 39.96
N PHE A 79 -3.81 23.09 39.23
CA PHE A 79 -5.14 22.53 39.08
C PHE A 79 -5.38 21.51 40.19
N VAL A 80 -6.32 21.83 41.08
CA VAL A 80 -6.87 20.86 42.03
C VAL A 80 -7.49 19.73 41.22
N THR A 81 -6.93 18.53 41.35
CA THR A 81 -7.51 17.34 40.73
C THR A 81 -8.73 16.96 41.55
N VAL A 82 -9.92 17.34 41.09
CA VAL A 82 -11.17 16.78 41.62
C VAL A 82 -11.16 15.30 41.26
N ARG A 83 -10.89 14.46 42.25
CA ARG A 83 -11.03 13.01 42.14
C ARG A 83 -12.53 12.75 42.01
N TRP A 84 -12.98 12.49 40.78
CA TRP A 84 -14.31 11.95 40.55
C TRP A 84 -14.40 10.61 41.27
N PRO A 85 -15.30 10.47 42.27
CA PRO A 85 -15.60 9.17 42.82
C PRO A 85 -16.09 8.29 41.66
N ARG A 86 -15.53 7.08 41.54
CA ARG A 86 -16.03 6.07 40.60
C ARG A 86 -17.42 5.65 41.07
N LEU A 87 -18.41 6.47 40.79
CA LEU A 87 -19.81 6.12 40.93
C LEU A 87 -20.23 5.52 39.60
N PHE A 88 -20.39 4.18 39.64
CA PHE A 88 -21.17 3.38 38.71
C PHE A 88 -20.83 3.59 37.22
N GLN A 89 -19.82 2.86 36.75
CA GLN A 89 -19.89 2.30 35.41
C GLN A 89 -20.34 0.85 35.57
N GLU A 90 -21.58 0.59 35.16
CA GLU A 90 -22.08 -0.75 34.86
C GLU A 90 -21.01 -1.53 34.08
N PRO A 91 -20.84 -2.85 34.28
CA PRO A 91 -20.02 -3.65 33.40
C PRO A 91 -20.75 -3.71 32.07
N GLU A 92 -20.52 -2.72 31.20
CA GLU A 92 -20.69 -2.89 29.77
C GLU A 92 -19.88 -4.13 29.43
N SER A 93 -20.56 -5.27 29.29
CA SER A 93 -20.02 -6.53 28.79
C SER A 93 -19.72 -6.36 27.30
N GLY A 94 -18.87 -5.38 26.99
CA GLY A 94 -18.28 -5.16 25.69
C GLY A 94 -17.16 -6.17 25.53
N ALA A 95 -17.28 -7.04 24.52
CA ALA A 95 -16.18 -7.89 24.10
C ALA A 95 -14.96 -7.00 23.78
N THR A 96 -13.87 -7.17 24.52
CA THR A 96 -12.63 -6.43 24.29
C THR A 96 -11.78 -7.17 23.26
N TRP A 97 -11.23 -6.42 22.29
CA TRP A 97 -10.31 -6.95 21.27
C TRP A 97 -9.08 -7.64 21.86
N ASP A 98 -8.73 -7.33 23.11
CA ASP A 98 -7.60 -7.92 23.81
C ASP A 98 -7.80 -9.41 24.14
N VAL A 99 -9.04 -9.89 24.22
CA VAL A 99 -9.35 -11.31 24.49
C VAL A 99 -9.18 -12.18 23.25
N LEU A 100 -9.28 -11.59 22.05
CA LEU A 100 -9.20 -12.34 20.80
C LEU A 100 -7.78 -12.88 20.58
N PRO A 101 -7.56 -14.17 20.26
CA PRO A 101 -6.23 -14.71 19.91
C PRO A 101 -5.60 -14.02 18.69
N ASP A 102 -4.26 -14.08 18.60
CA ASP A 102 -3.50 -13.45 17.53
C ASP A 102 -3.90 -14.00 16.14
N GLU A 103 -4.21 -15.29 16.03
CA GLU A 103 -4.60 -15.95 14.78
C GLU A 103 -5.91 -15.40 14.21
N LEU A 104 -6.86 -15.07 15.09
CA LEU A 104 -8.14 -14.50 14.68
C LEU A 104 -8.00 -13.02 14.31
N LEU A 105 -7.13 -12.27 14.99
CA LEU A 105 -6.79 -10.90 14.59
C LEU A 105 -6.11 -10.89 13.22
N LEU A 106 -5.15 -11.78 12.98
CA LEU A 106 -4.51 -11.94 11.66
C LEU A 106 -5.53 -12.29 10.59
N ALA A 107 -6.46 -13.21 10.87
CA ALA A 107 -7.53 -13.56 9.94
C ALA A 107 -8.43 -12.35 9.61
N ILE A 108 -8.76 -11.50 10.59
CA ILE A 108 -9.54 -10.27 10.37
C ILE A 108 -8.74 -9.28 9.53
N PHE A 109 -7.48 -9.04 9.89
CA PHE A 109 -6.60 -8.12 9.16
C PHE A 109 -6.38 -8.54 7.72
N ALA A 110 -6.36 -9.84 7.41
CA ALA A 110 -6.23 -10.33 6.04
C ALA A 110 -7.32 -9.81 5.07
N TYR A 111 -8.47 -9.36 5.59
CA TYR A 111 -9.55 -8.74 4.80
C TYR A 111 -9.40 -7.23 4.59
N LEU A 112 -8.47 -6.57 5.28
CA LEU A 112 -8.28 -5.13 5.15
C LEU A 112 -7.43 -4.78 3.92
N PRO A 113 -7.78 -3.71 3.19
CA PRO A 113 -6.92 -3.16 2.16
C PRO A 113 -5.63 -2.61 2.79
N LEU A 114 -4.56 -2.49 1.99
CA LEU A 114 -3.25 -2.05 2.49
C LEU A 114 -3.33 -0.74 3.28
N ASN A 115 -4.07 0.25 2.79
CA ASN A 115 -4.19 1.54 3.46
C ASN A 115 -4.77 1.39 4.88
N ASP A 116 -5.79 0.55 5.04
CA ASP A 116 -6.45 0.37 6.33
C ASP A 116 -5.63 -0.55 7.26
N LEU A 117 -4.90 -1.52 6.71
CA LEU A 117 -3.87 -2.26 7.46
C LEU A 117 -2.84 -1.31 8.07
N LEU A 118 -2.32 -0.39 7.25
CA LEU A 118 -1.31 0.57 7.70
C LEU A 118 -1.86 1.52 8.77
N LYS A 119 -3.09 2.02 8.61
CA LYS A 119 -3.77 2.81 9.64
C LYS A 119 -3.98 2.01 10.94
N ALA A 120 -4.44 0.76 10.82
CA ALA A 120 -4.67 -0.12 11.95
C ALA A 120 -3.37 -0.43 12.72
N SER A 121 -2.22 -0.41 12.05
CA SER A 121 -0.90 -0.62 12.68
C SER A 121 -0.53 0.46 13.69
N LEU A 122 -1.22 1.61 13.65
CA LEU A 122 -1.00 2.73 14.57
C LEU A 122 -1.90 2.65 15.82
N ALA A 123 -2.86 1.73 15.87
CA ALA A 123 -3.85 1.67 16.95
C ALA A 123 -3.22 1.24 18.29
N CYS A 124 -2.46 0.15 18.30
CA CYS A 124 -1.77 -0.34 19.50
C CYS A 124 -0.53 -1.18 19.15
N LYS A 125 0.35 -1.40 20.15
CA LYS A 125 1.59 -2.19 19.96
C LYS A 125 1.33 -3.62 19.49
N ARG A 126 0.24 -4.24 19.95
CA ARG A 126 -0.13 -5.61 19.57
C ARG A 126 -0.50 -5.68 18.10
N TRP A 127 -1.37 -4.77 17.65
CA TRP A 127 -1.78 -4.69 16.25
C TRP A 127 -0.60 -4.32 15.36
N HIS A 128 0.24 -3.38 15.78
CA HIS A 128 1.48 -3.06 15.09
C HIS A 128 2.31 -4.34 14.85
N ARG A 129 2.61 -5.13 15.89
CA ARG A 129 3.37 -6.39 15.76
C ARG A 129 2.69 -7.37 14.80
N LEU A 130 1.38 -7.58 14.93
CA LEU A 130 0.64 -8.56 14.11
C LEU A 130 0.53 -8.13 12.65
N LEU A 131 0.39 -6.83 12.39
CA LEU A 131 0.23 -6.30 11.05
C LEU A 131 1.51 -6.35 10.22
N PHE A 132 2.66 -6.68 10.83
CA PHE A 132 3.91 -7.03 10.13
C PHE A 132 4.24 -8.52 10.19
N ASP A 133 3.27 -9.36 10.55
CA ASP A 133 3.44 -10.79 10.43
C ASP A 133 3.57 -11.19 8.95
N GLU A 134 4.47 -12.14 8.67
CA GLU A 134 4.76 -12.60 7.31
C GLU A 134 3.50 -13.10 6.58
N SER A 135 2.52 -13.63 7.32
CA SER A 135 1.27 -14.14 6.75
C SER A 135 0.43 -13.08 6.04
N LEU A 136 0.53 -11.80 6.45
CA LEU A 136 -0.26 -10.71 5.87
C LEU A 136 0.41 -10.04 4.66
N TRP A 137 1.74 -10.14 4.54
CA TRP A 137 2.51 -9.46 3.49
C TRP A 137 2.83 -10.33 2.28
N GLN A 138 2.28 -11.55 2.19
CA GLN A 138 2.56 -12.45 1.07
C GLN A 138 2.29 -11.79 -0.29
N THR A 139 1.15 -11.11 -0.44
CA THR A 139 0.78 -10.43 -1.69
C THR A 139 0.54 -8.96 -1.47
N LEU A 140 1.26 -8.14 -2.24
CA LEU A 140 1.17 -6.70 -2.21
C LEU A 140 0.99 -6.13 -3.62
N ASP A 141 -0.03 -5.29 -3.77
CA ASP A 141 -0.31 -4.56 -5.00
C ASP A 141 -0.25 -3.05 -4.73
N LEU A 142 0.62 -2.37 -5.46
CA LEU A 142 0.89 -0.93 -5.44
C LEU A 142 0.81 -0.36 -6.87
N THR A 143 -0.03 -0.93 -7.73
CA THR A 143 -0.23 -0.47 -9.11
C THR A 143 -0.58 1.02 -9.18
N GLY A 144 0.07 1.77 -10.07
CA GLY A 144 -0.25 3.18 -10.33
C GLY A 144 0.10 4.14 -9.20
N THR A 145 0.98 3.75 -8.26
CA THR A 145 1.33 4.58 -7.12
C THR A 145 2.64 5.33 -7.33
N ASN A 146 2.75 6.51 -6.73
CA ASN A 146 4.03 7.21 -6.57
C ASN A 146 4.67 6.78 -5.26
N LEU A 147 5.87 6.21 -5.30
CA LEU A 147 6.56 5.68 -4.13
C LEU A 147 7.79 6.54 -3.80
N VAL A 148 7.77 7.18 -2.64
CA VAL A 148 8.92 7.90 -2.11
C VAL A 148 10.12 6.96 -1.83
N PRO A 149 11.36 7.50 -1.85
CA PRO A 149 12.54 6.72 -1.54
C PRO A 149 12.44 6.00 -0.18
N GLY A 150 12.92 4.77 -0.13
CA GLY A 150 12.95 3.92 1.06
C GLY A 150 11.72 3.03 1.27
N VAL A 151 10.59 3.32 0.60
CA VAL A 151 9.37 2.52 0.76
C VAL A 151 9.55 1.11 0.20
N ILE A 152 10.11 0.99 -1.02
CA ILE A 152 10.36 -0.31 -1.65
C ILE A 152 11.29 -1.17 -0.79
N GLY A 153 12.40 -0.61 -0.31
CA GLY A 153 13.34 -1.37 0.51
C GLY A 153 12.73 -1.87 1.81
N GLN A 154 11.85 -1.09 2.43
CA GLN A 154 11.11 -1.51 3.63
C GLN A 154 10.10 -2.61 3.32
N VAL A 155 9.28 -2.39 2.30
CA VAL A 155 8.20 -3.30 1.90
C VAL A 155 8.75 -4.66 1.46
N LEU A 156 9.75 -4.68 0.57
CA LEU A 156 10.32 -5.94 0.09
C LEU A 156 11.07 -6.69 1.20
N SER A 157 11.64 -5.96 2.16
CA SER A 157 12.29 -6.56 3.35
C SER A 157 11.29 -7.21 4.32
N ALA A 158 9.98 -6.89 4.24
CA ALA A 158 8.95 -7.48 5.09
C ALA A 158 8.58 -8.93 4.70
N GLY A 159 9.22 -9.50 3.66
CA GLY A 159 9.01 -10.90 3.27
C GLY A 159 7.93 -11.11 2.21
N VAL A 160 7.63 -10.08 1.42
CA VAL A 160 6.67 -10.14 0.30
C VAL A 160 7.08 -11.24 -0.69
N THR A 161 6.13 -12.07 -1.11
CA THR A 161 6.35 -13.13 -2.11
C THR A 161 5.78 -12.76 -3.48
N VAL A 162 4.66 -12.03 -3.53
CA VAL A 162 4.03 -11.48 -4.73
C VAL A 162 4.02 -9.96 -4.62
N PHE A 163 4.80 -9.30 -5.47
CA PHE A 163 4.87 -7.85 -5.56
C PHE A 163 4.38 -7.38 -6.92
N ARG A 164 3.24 -6.69 -6.95
CA ARG A 164 2.70 -6.02 -8.14
C ARG A 164 2.81 -4.53 -7.95
N CYS A 165 3.48 -3.86 -8.88
CA CYS A 165 3.58 -2.41 -8.88
C CYS A 165 3.68 -1.84 -10.30
N PRO A 166 2.92 -2.30 -11.32
CA PRO A 166 2.99 -1.75 -12.66
C PRO A 166 2.52 -0.29 -12.73
N ARG A 167 3.04 0.46 -13.70
CA ARG A 167 2.69 1.87 -13.98
C ARG A 167 2.94 2.82 -12.80
N SER A 168 3.90 2.49 -11.95
CA SER A 168 4.22 3.24 -10.73
C SER A 168 5.53 4.01 -10.87
N CYS A 169 5.67 5.10 -10.11
CA CYS A 169 6.94 5.82 -10.00
C CYS A 169 7.69 5.33 -8.77
N ILE A 170 8.86 4.74 -8.96
CA ILE A 170 9.63 4.11 -7.90
C ILE A 170 10.83 4.99 -7.53
N GLY A 171 10.79 5.59 -6.33
CA GLY A 171 11.94 6.23 -5.72
C GLY A 171 12.99 5.23 -5.25
N SER A 172 14.17 5.73 -4.87
CA SER A 172 15.30 4.88 -4.52
C SER A 172 14.96 3.87 -3.41
N PRO A 173 15.23 2.56 -3.55
CA PRO A 173 14.80 1.53 -2.60
C PRO A 173 15.36 1.68 -1.19
N LEU A 174 16.60 2.17 -1.04
CA LEU A 174 17.31 2.34 0.24
C LEU A 174 17.24 1.11 1.17
N PHE A 175 17.66 -0.05 0.67
CA PHE A 175 17.69 -1.29 1.45
C PHE A 175 18.57 -1.15 2.70
N LYS A 176 17.98 -1.39 3.88
CA LYS A 176 18.70 -1.35 5.18
C LYS A 176 19.55 -2.59 5.43
N THR A 177 19.23 -3.69 4.76
CA THR A 177 19.91 -4.98 4.92
C THR A 177 20.24 -5.56 3.54
N ARG A 178 21.30 -6.37 3.46
CA ARG A 178 21.65 -7.11 2.24
C ARG A 178 21.07 -8.53 2.22
N LYS A 179 19.99 -8.77 2.96
CA LYS A 179 19.37 -10.09 3.00
C LYS A 179 18.66 -10.36 1.67
N PRO A 180 18.74 -11.58 1.11
CA PRO A 180 18.04 -11.90 -0.12
C PRO A 180 16.53 -11.76 0.07
N LEU A 181 15.89 -11.17 -0.92
CA LEU A 181 14.45 -10.95 -0.92
C LEU A 181 13.73 -12.29 -1.13
N ARG A 182 12.54 -12.42 -0.53
CA ARG A 182 11.71 -13.62 -0.66
C ARG A 182 10.73 -13.57 -1.84
N VAL A 183 10.82 -12.53 -2.67
CA VAL A 183 9.91 -12.31 -3.79
C VAL A 183 10.06 -13.41 -4.82
N GLN A 184 8.93 -13.99 -5.22
CA GLN A 184 8.83 -15.04 -6.23
C GLN A 184 8.09 -14.55 -7.48
N HIS A 185 7.18 -13.60 -7.30
CA HIS A 185 6.37 -13.03 -8.38
C HIS A 185 6.50 -11.52 -8.34
N MET A 186 7.06 -10.91 -9.38
CA MET A 186 7.32 -9.48 -9.44
C MET A 186 6.83 -8.91 -10.77
N ASP A 187 6.04 -7.84 -10.69
CA ASP A 187 5.53 -7.11 -11.85
C ASP A 187 5.83 -5.61 -11.68
N LEU A 188 6.77 -5.10 -12.48
CA LEU A 188 7.20 -3.69 -12.54
C LEU A 188 6.94 -3.10 -13.93
N SER A 189 5.99 -3.66 -14.67
CA SER A 189 5.71 -3.27 -16.06
C SER A 189 5.37 -1.78 -16.13
N ASN A 190 5.99 -1.07 -17.07
CA ASN A 190 5.75 0.33 -17.38
C ASN A 190 5.97 1.29 -16.18
N CYS A 191 6.87 0.93 -15.26
CA CYS A 191 7.24 1.79 -14.14
C CYS A 191 8.25 2.88 -14.54
N ALA A 192 8.21 4.00 -13.84
CA ALA A 192 9.28 4.98 -13.85
C ALA A 192 10.26 4.66 -12.71
N VAL A 193 11.37 3.99 -13.04
CA VAL A 193 12.43 3.60 -12.09
C VAL A 193 13.80 3.82 -12.73
N SER A 194 14.79 4.26 -11.93
CA SER A 194 16.15 4.39 -12.44
C SER A 194 16.81 3.02 -12.65
N ILE A 195 17.73 2.91 -13.61
CA ILE A 195 18.45 1.65 -13.90
C ILE A 195 19.19 1.16 -12.65
N ALA A 196 19.85 2.07 -11.93
CA ALA A 196 20.59 1.76 -10.71
C ALA A 196 19.67 1.23 -9.60
N ASP A 197 18.49 1.84 -9.43
CA ASP A 197 17.51 1.41 -8.44
C ASP A 197 16.91 0.04 -8.81
N LEU A 198 16.56 -0.16 -10.09
CA LEU A 198 16.05 -1.44 -10.59
C LEU A 198 17.07 -2.57 -10.38
N GLN A 199 18.34 -2.32 -10.71
CA GLN A 199 19.43 -3.25 -10.46
C GLN A 199 19.58 -3.54 -8.96
N SER A 200 19.46 -2.53 -8.08
CA SER A 200 19.57 -2.72 -6.64
C SER A 200 18.47 -3.61 -6.05
N ILE A 201 17.29 -3.63 -6.67
CA ILE A 201 16.18 -4.52 -6.30
C ILE A 201 16.48 -5.93 -6.80
N LEU A 202 16.73 -6.08 -8.10
CA LEU A 202 16.86 -7.38 -8.75
C LEU A 202 18.13 -8.14 -8.33
N CYS A 203 19.19 -7.45 -7.93
CA CYS A 203 20.43 -8.10 -7.49
C CYS A 203 20.27 -8.88 -6.17
N GLN A 204 19.22 -8.61 -5.39
CA GLN A 204 18.85 -9.30 -4.16
C GLN A 204 17.76 -10.36 -4.36
N CYS A 205 17.25 -10.50 -5.58
CA CYS A 205 16.22 -11.47 -5.93
C CYS A 205 16.88 -12.75 -6.48
N GLU A 206 16.79 -13.85 -5.72
CA GLU A 206 17.37 -15.16 -6.09
C GLU A 206 16.32 -16.28 -6.12
N ARG A 207 15.04 -15.94 -6.03
CA ARG A 207 13.91 -16.88 -5.95
C ARG A 207 12.76 -16.54 -6.89
N LEU A 208 12.99 -15.68 -7.88
CA LEU A 208 11.97 -15.27 -8.83
C LEU A 208 11.53 -16.47 -9.68
N GLN A 209 10.22 -16.58 -9.83
CA GLN A 209 9.53 -17.55 -10.69
C GLN A 209 8.78 -16.83 -11.81
N ASN A 210 8.13 -15.70 -11.52
CA ASN A 210 7.44 -14.89 -12.53
C ASN A 210 7.95 -13.45 -12.45
N LEU A 211 8.49 -12.92 -13.54
CA LEU A 211 9.00 -11.56 -13.63
C LEU A 211 8.45 -10.85 -14.87
N SER A 212 7.92 -9.65 -14.67
CA SER A 212 7.56 -8.74 -15.77
C SER A 212 8.26 -7.39 -15.60
N LEU A 213 9.04 -7.01 -16.61
CA LEU A 213 9.76 -5.73 -16.70
C LEU A 213 9.38 -4.96 -17.97
N GLU A 214 8.21 -5.26 -18.53
CA GLU A 214 7.75 -4.71 -19.80
C GLU A 214 7.87 -3.19 -19.86
N GLY A 215 8.35 -2.67 -20.99
CA GLY A 215 8.48 -1.24 -21.24
C GLY A 215 9.54 -0.52 -20.42
N LEU A 216 10.45 -1.24 -19.75
CA LEU A 216 11.56 -0.65 -18.99
C LEU A 216 12.88 -0.61 -19.77
N VAL A 217 13.71 0.39 -19.48
CA VAL A 217 15.12 0.41 -19.89
C VAL A 217 15.93 -0.37 -18.85
N LEU A 218 16.68 -1.35 -19.32
CA LEU A 218 17.47 -2.26 -18.50
C LEU A 218 18.98 -1.99 -18.68
N SER A 219 19.79 -2.94 -18.22
CA SER A 219 21.25 -3.00 -18.41
C SER A 219 21.71 -4.45 -18.40
N ASP A 220 22.92 -4.70 -18.90
CA ASP A 220 23.53 -6.04 -18.84
C ASP A 220 23.65 -6.57 -17.41
N ASP A 221 23.89 -5.68 -16.44
CA ASP A 221 23.98 -6.07 -15.03
C ASP A 221 22.62 -6.45 -14.43
N ILE A 222 21.53 -5.84 -14.92
CA ILE A 222 20.18 -6.25 -14.58
C ILE A 222 19.90 -7.65 -15.13
N ILE A 223 20.23 -7.90 -16.41
CA ILE A 223 20.05 -9.22 -17.02
C ILE A 223 20.86 -10.30 -16.30
N LYS A 224 22.12 -10.02 -15.95
CA LYS A 224 22.96 -10.90 -15.11
C LYS A 224 22.37 -11.14 -13.72
N SER A 225 21.71 -10.13 -13.15
CA SER A 225 21.03 -10.28 -11.85
C SER A 225 19.80 -11.19 -11.96
N ILE A 226 19.04 -11.08 -13.06
CA ILE A 226 17.91 -11.98 -13.35
C ILE A 226 18.41 -13.42 -13.54
N ALA A 227 19.56 -13.61 -14.21
CA ALA A 227 20.16 -14.92 -14.47
C ALA A 227 20.48 -15.74 -13.20
N LYS A 228 20.58 -15.11 -12.03
CA LYS A 228 20.74 -15.82 -10.74
C LYS A 228 19.52 -16.67 -10.37
N ASN A 229 18.38 -16.46 -11.01
CA ASN A 229 17.11 -17.10 -10.69
C ASN A 229 16.92 -18.36 -11.55
N SER A 230 17.50 -19.49 -11.14
CA SER A 230 17.31 -20.79 -11.81
C SER A 230 15.88 -21.32 -11.72
N SER A 231 15.05 -20.76 -10.84
CA SER A 231 13.64 -21.13 -10.69
C SER A 231 12.66 -20.35 -11.58
N LEU A 232 13.17 -19.50 -12.49
CA LEU A 232 12.35 -18.63 -13.32
C LEU A 232 11.51 -19.44 -14.31
N LYS A 233 10.19 -19.24 -14.29
CA LYS A 233 9.19 -19.95 -15.12
C LYS A 233 8.56 -19.06 -16.16
N ARG A 234 8.36 -17.77 -15.85
CA ARG A 234 7.76 -16.79 -16.75
C ARG A 234 8.57 -15.50 -16.70
N LEU A 235 8.95 -15.02 -17.87
CA LEU A 235 9.71 -13.79 -18.04
C LEU A 235 9.06 -12.96 -19.14
N ASN A 236 8.70 -11.72 -18.84
CA ASN A 236 8.22 -10.74 -19.81
C ASN A 236 9.21 -9.57 -19.90
N LEU A 237 9.88 -9.48 -21.05
CA LEU A 237 10.79 -8.38 -21.42
C LEU A 237 10.28 -7.61 -22.65
N CYS A 238 8.97 -7.65 -22.92
CA CYS A 238 8.38 -6.95 -24.05
C CYS A 238 8.68 -5.45 -23.97
N GLY A 239 9.12 -4.85 -25.09
CA GLY A 239 9.44 -3.42 -25.13
C GLY A 239 10.62 -2.99 -24.26
N CYS A 240 11.41 -3.93 -23.70
CA CYS A 240 12.63 -3.60 -22.97
C CYS A 240 13.76 -3.20 -23.93
N SER A 241 14.69 -2.38 -23.44
CA SER A 241 15.88 -1.95 -24.19
C SER A 241 17.08 -1.77 -23.26
N GLY A 242 18.28 -1.51 -23.81
CA GLY A 242 19.47 -1.17 -23.01
C GLY A 242 20.32 -2.34 -22.54
N PHE A 243 20.12 -3.54 -23.09
CA PHE A 243 20.94 -4.72 -22.82
C PHE A 243 21.48 -5.36 -24.11
N SER A 244 22.61 -6.05 -24.01
CA SER A 244 23.30 -6.74 -25.11
C SER A 244 22.72 -8.13 -25.37
N ALA A 245 22.93 -8.63 -26.60
CA ALA A 245 22.47 -9.98 -26.97
C ALA A 245 23.23 -11.05 -26.19
N GLU A 246 24.52 -10.83 -25.93
CA GLU A 246 25.40 -11.72 -25.18
C GLU A 246 24.93 -11.87 -23.72
N ALA A 247 24.49 -10.78 -23.08
CA ALA A 247 23.94 -10.83 -21.73
C ALA A 247 22.63 -11.63 -21.68
N LEU A 248 21.76 -11.46 -22.69
CA LEU A 248 20.51 -12.20 -22.78
C LEU A 248 20.74 -13.70 -23.01
N GLU A 249 21.67 -14.06 -23.91
CA GLU A 249 22.05 -15.45 -24.18
C GLU A 249 22.57 -16.13 -22.90
N LEU A 250 23.47 -15.46 -22.17
CA LEU A 250 23.97 -15.94 -20.89
C LEU A 250 22.83 -16.18 -19.89
N MET A 251 21.87 -15.25 -19.78
CA MET A 251 20.71 -15.42 -18.89
C MET A 251 19.85 -16.62 -19.28
N LEU A 252 19.56 -16.81 -20.58
CA LEU A 252 18.77 -17.94 -21.05
C LEU A 252 19.46 -19.28 -20.79
N THR A 253 20.79 -19.35 -20.88
CA THR A 253 21.55 -20.58 -20.59
C THR A 253 21.61 -20.93 -19.10
N LEU A 254 21.55 -19.93 -18.21
CA LEU A 254 21.58 -20.14 -16.75
C LEU A 254 20.20 -20.42 -16.16
N CYS A 255 19.13 -19.99 -16.85
CA CYS A 255 17.74 -20.17 -16.43
C CYS A 255 17.04 -21.37 -17.09
N SER A 256 17.69 -22.09 -18.02
CA SER A 256 17.18 -23.32 -18.65
C SER A 256 17.35 -24.55 -17.77
#